data_AF-A0A1X1VRY8-F1
#
_entry.id   AF-A0A1X1VRY8-F1
#
_cell.length_a   1.000
_cell.length_b   1.000
_cell.length_c   1.000
_cell.angle_alpha   90.00
_cell.angle_beta   90.00
_cell.angle_gamma   90.00
#
_symmetry.space_group_name_H-M   'P 1'
#
loop_
_entity.id
_entity.type
_entity.pdbx_description
1 polymer ?
#
loop_
_entity_poly.entity_id
_entity_poly.type
_entity_poly.pdbx_seq_one_letter_code
_entity_poly.pdbx_strand_id
1 'polypeptide(L)'
;MFYFLTPDGISCKFSNGPAAAGCTGNNFPGIPPAASNPSEGVNSIRTDIGLRQTNTPIATANGPSFKTLPPFHTLTVDGVICGVDDAQTTACRDPQGRAFVLSPRGSGWLQF
;
A
#
# COMPACT_ATOMS: atom_id res chain seq x y z
N MET A 1 -9.40 -10.04 -6.44
CA MET A 1 -8.52 -9.26 -5.54
C MET A 1 -7.11 -9.31 -6.10
N PHE A 2 -6.54 -8.16 -6.47
CA PHE A 2 -5.19 -8.08 -7.04
C PHE A 2 -4.18 -7.69 -5.98
N TYR A 3 -3.01 -8.31 -5.99
CA TYR A 3 -1.94 -8.09 -5.01
C TYR A 3 -0.62 -7.83 -5.72
N PHE A 4 0.23 -7.00 -5.12
CA PHE A 4 1.57 -6.71 -5.61
C PHE A 4 2.49 -6.32 -4.44
N LEU A 5 3.79 -6.39 -4.67
CA LEU A 5 4.79 -5.81 -3.78
C LEU A 5 5.27 -4.48 -4.33
N THR A 6 5.56 -3.54 -3.44
CA THR A 6 6.42 -2.41 -3.76
C THR A 6 7.87 -2.87 -3.91
N PRO A 7 8.76 -2.09 -4.55
CA PRO A 7 10.18 -2.42 -4.66
C PRO A 7 10.89 -2.66 -3.32
N ASP A 8 10.40 -2.01 -2.26
CA ASP A 8 10.85 -2.09 -0.88
C ASP A 8 10.15 -3.21 -0.07
N GLY A 9 9.37 -4.07 -0.74
CA GLY A 9 8.81 -5.29 -0.15
C GLY A 9 7.53 -5.08 0.66
N ILE A 10 6.84 -3.95 0.50
CA ILE A 10 5.55 -3.70 1.14
C ILE A 10 4.46 -4.42 0.36
N SER A 11 3.62 -5.18 1.07
CA SER A 11 2.46 -5.85 0.47
C SER A 11 1.31 -4.88 0.24
N CYS A 12 0.83 -4.84 -1.00
CA CYS A 12 -0.29 -3.99 -1.42
C CYS A 12 -1.38 -4.82 -2.10
N LYS A 13 -2.62 -4.33 -2.01
CA LYS A 13 -3.78 -4.93 -2.65
C LYS A 13 -4.77 -3.90 -3.17
N PHE A 14 -5.52 -4.30 -4.19
CA PHE A 14 -6.74 -3.63 -4.61
C PHE A 14 -7.95 -4.23 -3.88
N SER A 15 -8.87 -3.38 -3.45
CA SER A 15 -10.10 -3.78 -2.76
C SER A 15 -11.31 -3.53 -3.64
N ASN A 16 -12.11 -4.58 -3.86
CA ASN A 16 -13.35 -4.52 -4.64
C ASN A 16 -14.57 -4.09 -3.79
N GLY A 17 -14.32 -3.45 -2.64
CA GLY A 17 -15.30 -2.65 -1.86
C GLY A 17 -15.38 -1.24 -2.47
N PRO A 18 -15.58 -0.13 -1.72
CA PRO A 18 -15.31 1.17 -2.34
C PRO A 18 -13.92 1.10 -2.98
N ALA A 19 -13.84 1.41 -4.28
CA ALA A 19 -12.67 1.15 -5.10
C ALA A 19 -11.45 1.83 -4.43
N ALA A 20 -10.53 1.02 -3.91
CA ALA A 20 -9.43 1.50 -3.10
C ALA A 20 -8.20 0.60 -3.25
N ALA A 21 -7.02 1.20 -3.09
CA ALA A 21 -5.79 0.46 -2.88
C ALA A 21 -5.39 0.58 -1.41
N GLY A 22 -4.74 -0.46 -0.89
CA GLY A 22 -4.13 -0.39 0.43
C GLY A 22 -2.90 -1.25 0.55
N CYS A 23 -1.96 -0.78 1.34
CA CYS A 23 -0.72 -1.47 1.66
C CYS A 23 -0.63 -1.73 3.16
N THR A 24 0.14 -2.74 3.54
CA THR A 24 0.47 -3.01 4.95
C THR A 24 1.94 -3.36 5.11
N GLY A 25 2.57 -2.80 6.13
CA GLY A 25 3.97 -3.06 6.47
C GLY A 25 4.42 -2.18 7.64
N ASN A 26 5.44 -2.62 8.37
CA ASN A 26 6.06 -1.83 9.44
C ASN A 26 7.32 -1.08 8.96
N ASN A 27 7.61 -1.17 7.66
CA ASN A 27 8.73 -0.55 6.97
C ASN A 27 8.30 0.68 6.14
N PHE A 28 7.16 1.30 6.45
CA PHE A 28 6.72 2.54 5.77
C PHE A 28 7.74 3.65 6.04
N PRO A 29 8.40 4.21 5.01
CA PRO A 29 9.39 5.26 5.20
C PRO A 29 8.82 6.45 5.98
N GLY A 30 9.52 6.90 7.02
CA GLY A 30 9.10 8.04 7.86
C GLY A 30 7.95 7.77 8.82
N ILE A 31 7.41 6.55 8.89
CA ILE A 31 6.34 6.17 9.81
C ILE A 31 6.88 5.13 10.80
N PRO A 32 6.76 5.35 12.12
CA PRO A 32 7.15 4.36 13.12
C PRO A 32 6.38 3.04 12.93
N PRO A 33 6.99 1.88 13.23
CA PRO A 33 6.30 0.61 13.19
C PRO A 33 5.09 0.61 14.14
N ALA A 34 4.06 -0.16 13.79
CA ALA A 34 2.88 -0.27 14.62
C ALA A 34 3.20 -0.88 15.99
N ALA A 35 2.45 -0.45 17.02
CA ALA A 35 2.63 -0.97 18.37
C ALA A 35 2.12 -2.41 18.47
N SER A 36 2.97 -3.33 18.91
CA SER A 36 2.63 -4.74 19.11
C SER A 36 1.93 -4.95 20.46
N ASN A 37 0.65 -4.57 20.60
CA ASN A 37 -0.10 -4.90 21.82
C ASN A 37 -1.61 -4.96 21.56
N PRO A 38 -2.30 -6.12 21.68
CA PRO A 38 -1.85 -7.45 22.12
C PRO A 38 -1.42 -8.41 20.99
N SER A 39 -1.25 -7.96 19.74
CA SER A 39 -0.79 -8.78 18.60
C SER A 39 0.19 -7.99 17.74
N GLU A 40 0.92 -8.68 16.85
CA GLU A 40 1.84 -8.07 15.87
C GLU A 40 1.07 -7.14 14.92
N GLY A 41 0.88 -5.89 15.34
CA GLY A 41 0.27 -4.86 14.53
C GLY A 41 1.17 -4.51 13.35
N VAL A 42 0.56 -4.18 12.22
CA VAL A 42 1.23 -3.57 11.06
C VAL A 42 0.61 -2.22 10.75
N ASN A 43 1.40 -1.28 10.22
CA ASN A 43 0.80 -0.09 9.62
C ASN A 43 0.05 -0.50 8.36
N SER A 44 -1.07 0.17 8.13
CA SER A 44 -1.88 0.07 6.93
C SER A 44 -2.13 1.46 6.41
N ILE A 45 -1.94 1.66 5.11
CA ILE A 45 -2.35 2.88 4.43
C ILE A 45 -3.29 2.49 3.31
N ARG A 46 -4.46 3.13 3.24
CA ARG A 46 -5.39 2.93 2.14
C ARG A 46 -5.81 4.26 1.55
N THR A 47 -6.10 4.26 0.25
CA THR A 47 -6.62 5.47 -0.41
C THR A 47 -7.91 5.94 0.24
N ASP A 48 -8.76 5.05 0.77
CA ASP A 48 -10.08 5.41 1.28
C ASP A 48 -10.18 5.77 2.76
N ILE A 49 -9.21 5.37 3.60
CA ILE A 49 -9.25 5.61 5.05
C ILE A 49 -7.95 6.21 5.62
N GLY A 50 -6.91 6.40 4.81
CA GLY A 50 -5.64 6.92 5.31
C GLY A 50 -4.77 5.90 6.04
N LEU A 51 -3.82 6.43 6.81
CA LEU A 51 -2.87 5.66 7.61
C LEU A 51 -3.51 5.23 8.95
N ARG A 52 -3.46 3.94 9.26
CA ARG A 52 -3.94 3.35 10.51
C ARG A 52 -3.20 2.05 10.83
N GLN A 53 -3.13 1.65 12.08
CA GLN A 53 -2.62 0.33 12.48
C GLN A 53 -3.70 -0.76 12.32
N THR A 54 -3.29 -1.98 11.96
CA THR A 54 -4.17 -3.14 11.86
C THR A 54 -3.46 -4.43 12.31
N ASN A 55 -4.22 -5.42 12.76
CA ASN A 55 -3.71 -6.77 13.10
C ASN A 55 -3.96 -7.78 11.95
N THR A 56 -4.38 -7.30 10.78
CA THR A 56 -4.65 -8.12 9.60
C THR A 56 -3.67 -7.75 8.47
N PRO A 57 -2.40 -8.17 8.53
CA PRO A 57 -1.44 -7.88 7.47
C PRO A 57 -1.91 -8.47 6.13
N ILE A 58 -1.55 -7.79 5.04
CA ILE A 58 -1.62 -8.34 3.69
C ILE A 58 -0.46 -9.33 3.55
N ALA A 59 -0.67 -10.55 4.06
CA ALA A 59 0.31 -11.62 4.03
C ALA A 59 0.07 -12.55 2.83
N THR A 60 1.14 -13.09 2.27
CA THR A 60 1.10 -14.25 1.36
C THR A 60 0.87 -15.51 2.20
N ALA A 61 -0.30 -15.67 2.82
CA ALA A 61 -0.49 -16.72 3.81
C ALA A 61 -0.40 -18.14 3.20
N ASN A 62 -0.77 -18.34 1.93
CA ASN A 62 -0.73 -19.64 1.23
C ASN A 62 -0.85 -19.50 -0.32
N GLY A 63 -0.45 -18.37 -0.90
CA GLY A 63 -0.63 -18.05 -2.33
C GLY A 63 0.68 -17.88 -3.10
N PRO A 64 0.64 -17.75 -4.44
CA PRO A 64 1.82 -17.37 -5.21
C PRO A 64 2.42 -16.08 -4.65
N SER A 65 3.75 -16.01 -4.63
CA SER A 65 4.47 -14.80 -4.20
C SER A 65 3.92 -13.59 -4.95
N PHE A 66 3.56 -12.55 -4.21
CA PHE A 66 3.16 -11.28 -4.80
C PHE A 66 4.31 -10.79 -5.68
N LYS A 67 3.99 -10.40 -6.93
CA LYS A 67 5.00 -9.86 -7.82
C LYS A 67 5.29 -8.42 -7.44
N THR A 68 6.56 -8.06 -7.42
CA THR A 68 6.98 -6.67 -7.30
C THR A 68 6.53 -5.90 -8.55
N LEU A 69 5.90 -4.75 -8.34
CA LEU A 69 5.59 -3.81 -9.40
C LEU A 69 6.91 -3.09 -9.79
N PRO A 70 7.45 -3.33 -11.01
CA PRO A 70 8.70 -2.71 -11.40
C PRO A 70 8.58 -1.18 -11.55
N PRO A 71 9.70 -0.44 -11.44
CA PRO A 71 9.75 0.98 -11.76
C PRO A 71 9.16 1.29 -13.14
N PHE A 72 8.58 2.48 -13.28
CA PHE A 72 7.89 2.98 -14.48
C PHE A 72 6.70 2.12 -14.94
N HIS A 73 6.12 1.32 -14.05
CA HIS A 73 4.91 0.57 -14.34
C HIS A 73 3.74 1.04 -13.50
N THR A 74 2.55 0.88 -14.07
CA THR A 74 1.29 1.17 -13.41
C THR A 74 0.36 -0.04 -13.46
N LEU A 75 -0.46 -0.18 -12.43
CA LEU A 75 -1.56 -1.13 -12.33
C LEU A 75 -2.84 -0.32 -12.21
N THR A 76 -3.82 -0.63 -13.04
CA THR A 76 -5.15 0.00 -12.98
C THR A 76 -6.20 -1.07 -12.76
N VAL A 77 -6.99 -0.94 -11.69
CA VAL A 77 -8.09 -1.85 -11.34
C VAL A 77 -9.25 -1.02 -10.83
N ASP A 78 -10.43 -1.14 -11.47
CA ASP A 78 -11.67 -0.45 -11.05
C ASP A 78 -11.48 1.07 -10.83
N GLY A 79 -10.65 1.71 -11.67
CA GLY A 79 -10.33 3.14 -11.60
C GLY A 79 -9.32 3.53 -10.51
N VAL A 80 -8.88 2.58 -9.67
CA VAL A 80 -7.73 2.76 -8.78
C VAL A 80 -6.45 2.56 -9.60
N ILE A 81 -5.52 3.49 -9.47
CA ILE A 81 -4.24 3.47 -10.16
C ILE A 81 -3.14 3.38 -9.10
N CYS A 82 -2.26 2.39 -9.20
CA CYS A 82 -1.02 2.31 -8.45
C CYS A 82 0.17 2.30 -9.40
N GLY A 83 1.25 3.00 -9.06
CA GLY A 83 2.45 3.06 -9.88
C GLY A 83 3.71 3.20 -9.07
N VAL A 84 4.84 2.90 -9.71
CA VAL A 84 6.18 3.00 -9.12
C VAL A 84 7.05 3.88 -10.02
N ASP A 85 7.73 4.88 -9.46
CA ASP A 85 8.71 5.71 -10.17
C ASP A 85 10.15 5.13 -10.12
N ASP A 86 11.11 5.83 -10.70
CA ASP A 86 12.54 5.46 -10.67
C ASP A 86 13.20 5.58 -9.30
N ALA A 87 12.65 6.42 -8.43
CA ALA A 87 13.08 6.57 -7.05
C ALA A 87 12.48 5.52 -6.12
N GLN A 88 11.87 4.45 -6.66
CA GLN A 88 11.18 3.41 -5.90
C GLN A 88 10.00 3.94 -5.08
N THR A 89 9.44 5.09 -5.46
CA THR A 89 8.23 5.64 -4.85
C THR A 89 7.02 4.89 -5.38
N THR A 90 6.29 4.23 -4.48
CA THR A 90 4.97 3.70 -4.81
C THR A 90 3.91 4.73 -4.50
N ALA A 91 3.06 5.07 -5.46
CA ALA A 91 1.91 5.92 -5.26
C ALA A 91 0.64 5.21 -5.73
N CYS A 92 -0.45 5.34 -4.96
CA CYS A 92 -1.76 4.85 -5.37
C CYS A 92 -2.80 5.95 -5.22
N ARG A 93 -3.75 6.02 -6.15
CA ARG A 93 -4.87 6.96 -6.18
C ARG A 93 -6.15 6.22 -6.52
N ASP A 94 -7.24 6.56 -5.85
CA ASP A 94 -8.58 6.06 -6.15
C ASP A 94 -9.41 7.03 -7.01
N PRO A 95 -10.58 6.58 -7.54
CA PRO A 95 -11.43 7.41 -8.39
C PRO A 95 -11.95 8.69 -7.72
N GLN A 96 -11.89 8.78 -6.38
CA GLN A 96 -12.38 9.91 -5.60
C GLN A 96 -11.29 10.96 -5.37
N GLY A 97 -10.10 10.79 -5.94
CA GLY A 97 -8.99 11.74 -5.77
C GLY A 97 -8.19 11.53 -4.49
N ARG A 98 -8.46 10.47 -3.72
CA ARG A 98 -7.69 10.17 -2.52
C ARG A 98 -6.51 9.29 -2.87
N ALA A 99 -5.37 9.55 -2.26
CA ALA A 99 -4.12 8.92 -2.65
C ALA A 99 -3.23 8.65 -1.44
N PHE A 100 -2.24 7.80 -1.62
CA PHE A 100 -1.11 7.70 -0.72
C PHE A 100 0.19 7.56 -1.51
N VAL A 101 1.28 7.87 -0.82
CA VAL A 101 2.65 7.75 -1.31
C VAL A 101 3.48 6.99 -0.27
N LEU A 102 4.29 6.06 -0.75
CA LEU A 102 5.34 5.35 -0.03
C LEU A 102 6.64 5.65 -0.79
N SER A 103 7.39 6.66 -0.33
CA SER A 103 8.65 7.08 -0.97
C SER A 103 9.81 6.90 0.01
N PRO A 104 11.05 6.71 -0.46
CA PRO A 104 12.22 6.70 0.43
C PRO A 104 12.37 7.97 1.28
N ARG A 105 11.74 9.08 0.88
CA ARG A 105 11.76 10.37 1.59
C ARG A 105 10.66 10.50 2.63
N GLY A 106 9.72 9.57 2.69
CA GLY A 106 8.58 9.60 3.58
C GLY A 106 7.31 9.02 2.96
N SER A 107 6.38 8.67 3.83
CA SER A 107 5.07 8.13 3.47
C SER A 107 3.96 9.06 3.92
N GLY A 108 2.89 9.13 3.16
CA GLY A 108 1.78 10.01 3.48
C GLY A 108 0.52 9.66 2.72
N TRP A 109 -0.60 10.09 3.30
CA TRP A 109 -1.91 10.06 2.64
C TRP A 109 -2.28 11.47 2.20
N LEU A 110 -2.88 11.59 1.02
CA LEU A 110 -3.15 12.83 0.32
C LEU A 110 -4.60 12.83 -0.17
N GLN A 111 -5.23 14.00 -0.18
CA GLN A 111 -6.55 14.21 -0.76
C GLN A 111 -6.50 15.39 -1.73
N PHE A 112 -6.98 15.16 -2.96
CA PHE A 112 -7.05 16.15 -4.04
C PHE A 112 -8.49 16.50 -4.37
#